data_AF-A0A972RN79-F1
#
_entry.id   AF-A0A972RN79-F1
#
_cell.length_a   1.000
_cell.length_b   1.000
_cell.length_c   1.000
_cell.angle_alpha   90.00
_cell.angle_beta   90.00
_cell.angle_gamma   90.00
#
_symmetry.space_group_name_H-M   'P 1'
#
loop_
_entity.id
_entity.type
_entity.pdbx_description
1 polymer ?
#
loop_
_entity_poly.entity_id
_entity_poly.type
_entity_poly.pdbx_seq_one_letter_code
_entity_poly.pdbx_strand_id
1 'polypeptide(L)'
;MDSDQKNGLEQANDSLLDEAEALIWALLDDSIESANLKRLESLLQENEQVRQRYISCVQMHADLNQHFAELPNMPSSPVLGSLGDLQPGTGMIPPVFE
;
A
#
# COMPACT_ATOMS: atom_id res chain seq x y z
N MET A 1 -34.19 -16.09 -22.36
CA MET A 1 -34.02 -16.25 -20.90
C MET A 1 -32.54 -16.50 -20.66
N ASP A 2 -31.70 -15.50 -20.96
CA ASP A 2 -30.26 -15.71 -21.19
C ASP A 2 -29.38 -14.69 -20.42
N SER A 3 -30.00 -13.82 -19.62
CA SER A 3 -29.30 -12.72 -18.94
C SER A 3 -28.73 -13.12 -17.57
N ASP A 4 -29.34 -14.09 -16.89
CA ASP A 4 -28.89 -14.54 -15.56
C ASP A 4 -27.59 -15.37 -15.61
N GLN A 5 -27.31 -16.03 -16.74
CA GLN A 5 -26.18 -16.96 -16.85
C GLN A 5 -24.85 -16.28 -17.18
N LYS A 6 -24.88 -15.08 -17.79
CA LYS A 6 -23.66 -14.26 -18.01
C LYS A 6 -23.12 -13.69 -16.70
N ASN A 7 -24.01 -13.25 -15.81
CA ASN A 7 -23.65 -12.55 -14.59
C ASN A 7 -22.82 -13.44 -13.62
N GLY A 8 -23.17 -14.73 -13.51
CA GLY A 8 -22.44 -15.67 -12.64
C GLY A 8 -21.03 -16.01 -13.12
N LEU A 9 -20.78 -15.98 -14.44
CA LEU A 9 -19.44 -16.22 -15.00
C LEU A 9 -18.52 -15.02 -14.79
N GLU A 10 -19.04 -13.81 -14.91
CA GLU A 10 -18.27 -12.57 -14.66
C GLU A 10 -17.91 -12.47 -13.17
N GLN A 11 -18.85 -12.76 -12.27
CA GLN A 11 -18.60 -12.74 -10.83
C GLN A 11 -17.55 -13.77 -10.36
N ALA A 12 -17.53 -14.95 -10.99
CA ALA A 12 -16.51 -15.97 -10.70
C ALA A 12 -15.12 -15.55 -11.20
N ASN A 13 -15.04 -14.85 -12.33
CA ASN A 13 -13.79 -14.30 -12.83
C ASN A 13 -13.26 -13.19 -11.93
N ASP A 14 -14.13 -12.26 -11.51
CA ASP A 14 -13.75 -11.21 -10.54
C ASP A 14 -13.23 -11.80 -9.22
N SER A 15 -13.89 -12.84 -8.71
CA SER A 15 -13.43 -13.53 -7.48
C SER A 15 -12.05 -14.18 -7.65
N LEU A 16 -11.77 -14.72 -8.84
CA LEU A 16 -10.47 -15.32 -9.17
C LEU A 16 -9.39 -14.25 -9.32
N LEU A 17 -9.72 -13.10 -9.90
CA LEU A 17 -8.82 -11.96 -10.01
C LEU A 17 -8.49 -11.36 -8.64
N ASP A 18 -9.46 -11.30 -7.73
CA ASP A 18 -9.27 -10.84 -6.35
C ASP A 18 -8.37 -11.82 -5.56
N GLU A 19 -8.62 -13.13 -5.67
CA GLU A 19 -7.74 -14.17 -5.10
C GLU A 19 -6.31 -14.03 -5.63
N ALA A 20 -6.15 -13.88 -6.95
CA ALA A 20 -4.85 -13.71 -7.56
C ALA A 20 -4.16 -12.43 -7.07
N GLU A 21 -4.87 -11.32 -6.96
CA GLU A 21 -4.32 -10.05 -6.46
C GLU A 21 -3.77 -10.20 -5.04
N ALA A 22 -4.51 -10.84 -4.14
CA ALA A 22 -4.06 -11.11 -2.77
C ALA A 22 -2.77 -11.95 -2.74
N LEU A 23 -2.68 -12.98 -3.59
CA LEU A 23 -1.48 -13.81 -3.73
C LEU A 23 -0.29 -13.00 -4.29
N ILE A 24 -0.53 -12.11 -5.24
CA ILE A 24 0.51 -11.27 -5.85
C ILE A 24 1.09 -10.30 -4.82
N TRP A 25 0.24 -9.68 -3.99
CA TRP A 25 0.71 -8.83 -2.90
C TRP A 25 1.52 -9.61 -1.87
N ALA A 26 1.08 -10.81 -1.50
CA ALA A 26 1.85 -11.68 -0.59
C ALA A 26 3.21 -12.08 -1.19
N LEU A 27 3.29 -12.29 -2.51
CA LEU A 27 4.56 -12.56 -3.20
C LEU A 27 5.50 -11.35 -3.16
N LEU A 28 4.97 -10.15 -3.40
CA LEU A 28 5.75 -8.91 -3.39
C LEU A 28 6.32 -8.57 -2.01
N ASP A 29 5.59 -8.91 -0.95
CA ASP A 29 5.97 -8.70 0.45
C ASP A 29 6.80 -9.86 1.04
N ASP A 30 7.15 -10.87 0.24
CA ASP A 30 7.87 -12.10 0.67
C ASP A 30 7.14 -12.91 1.77
N SER A 31 5.81 -12.77 1.86
CA SER A 31 4.96 -13.46 2.85
C SER A 31 4.15 -14.61 2.27
N ILE A 32 4.37 -14.97 0.99
CA ILE A 32 3.64 -16.04 0.30
C ILE A 32 4.12 -17.45 0.70
N GLU A 33 3.18 -18.33 0.98
CA GLU A 33 3.46 -19.75 1.22
C GLU A 33 3.74 -20.52 -0.08
N SER A 34 4.57 -21.57 -0.03
CA SER A 34 4.95 -22.33 -1.24
C SER A 34 3.76 -22.99 -1.96
N ALA A 35 2.69 -23.34 -1.24
CA ALA A 35 1.46 -23.87 -1.83
C ALA A 35 0.70 -22.78 -2.61
N ASN A 36 0.65 -21.58 -2.06
CA ASN A 36 0.02 -20.40 -2.63
C ASN A 36 0.80 -19.86 -3.84
N LEU A 37 2.12 -19.99 -3.82
CA LEU A 37 2.99 -19.66 -4.95
C LEU A 37 2.69 -20.56 -6.17
N LYS A 38 2.63 -21.89 -5.98
CA LYS A 38 2.25 -22.82 -7.05
C LYS A 38 0.85 -22.55 -7.60
N ARG A 39 -0.08 -22.16 -6.71
CA ARG A 39 -1.44 -21.76 -7.08
C ARG A 39 -1.42 -20.53 -7.97
N LEU A 40 -0.67 -19.50 -7.59
CA LEU A 40 -0.49 -18.28 -8.38
C LEU A 40 0.17 -18.56 -9.73
N GLU A 41 1.19 -19.42 -9.79
CA GLU A 41 1.82 -19.84 -11.05
C GLU A 41 0.81 -20.48 -12.01
N SER A 42 -0.06 -21.35 -11.49
CA SER A 42 -1.11 -22.00 -12.28
C SER A 42 -2.11 -20.97 -12.83
N LEU A 43 -2.57 -20.04 -11.98
CA LEU A 43 -3.49 -18.97 -12.38
C LEU A 43 -2.87 -18.05 -13.45
N LEU A 44 -1.58 -17.74 -13.34
CA LEU A 44 -0.85 -16.93 -14.33
C LEU A 44 -0.69 -17.64 -15.68
N GLN A 45 -0.54 -18.96 -15.70
CA GLN A 45 -0.47 -19.73 -16.94
C GLN A 45 -1.83 -19.79 -17.64
N GLU A 46 -2.89 -20.03 -16.88
CA GLU A 46 -4.22 -20.30 -17.40
C GLU A 46 -5.00 -19.03 -17.78
N ASN A 47 -4.80 -17.91 -17.08
CA ASN A 47 -5.61 -16.70 -17.25
C ASN A 47 -4.78 -15.48 -17.67
N GLU A 48 -5.09 -14.92 -18.84
CA GLU A 48 -4.44 -13.70 -19.32
C GLU A 48 -4.74 -12.47 -18.46
N GLN A 49 -5.98 -12.35 -17.96
CA GLN A 49 -6.37 -11.24 -17.10
C GLN A 49 -5.59 -11.22 -15.78
N VAL A 50 -5.26 -12.40 -15.23
CA VAL A 50 -4.40 -12.53 -14.03
C VAL A 50 -2.99 -12.02 -14.32
N ARG A 51 -2.42 -12.32 -15.51
CA ARG A 51 -1.12 -11.79 -15.92
C ARG A 51 -1.11 -10.27 -16.05
N GLN A 52 -2.16 -9.70 -16.63
CA GLN A 52 -2.30 -8.24 -16.70
C GLN A 52 -2.38 -7.62 -15.31
N ARG A 53 -3.12 -8.27 -14.39
CA ARG A 53 -3.23 -7.81 -13.00
C ARG A 53 -1.91 -7.87 -12.26
N TYR A 54 -1.14 -8.95 -12.43
CA TYR A 54 0.21 -9.09 -11.90
C TYR A 54 1.13 -7.94 -12.32
N ILE A 55 1.18 -7.63 -13.62
CA ILE A 55 2.02 -6.53 -14.12
C ILE A 55 1.62 -5.21 -13.46
N SER A 56 0.31 -4.93 -13.36
CA SER A 56 -0.19 -3.69 -12.75
C SER A 56 0.14 -3.59 -11.26
N CYS A 57 0.01 -4.68 -10.49
CA CYS A 57 0.38 -4.72 -9.07
C CYS A 57 1.88 -4.53 -8.86
N VAL A 58 2.71 -5.22 -9.65
CA VAL A 58 4.18 -5.08 -9.59
C VAL A 58 4.60 -3.64 -9.92
N GLN A 59 4.00 -3.03 -10.94
CA GLN A 59 4.26 -1.64 -11.30
C GLN A 59 3.90 -0.68 -10.16
N MET A 60 2.72 -0.84 -9.56
CA MET A 60 2.30 -0.03 -8.42
C MET A 60 3.24 -0.22 -7.22
N HIS A 61 3.61 -1.46 -6.90
CA HIS A 61 4.53 -1.75 -5.81
C HIS A 61 5.92 -1.14 -6.05
N ALA A 62 6.42 -1.20 -7.29
CA ALA A 62 7.69 -0.58 -7.66
C ALA A 62 7.63 0.95 -7.57
N ASP A 63 6.54 1.58 -8.02
CA ASP A 63 6.33 3.03 -7.93
C ASP A 63 6.27 3.52 -6.48
N LEU A 64 5.51 2.82 -5.63
CA LEU A 64 5.46 3.09 -4.21
C LEU A 64 6.83 2.93 -3.55
N ASN A 65 7.53 1.83 -3.83
CA ASN A 65 8.85 1.58 -3.28
C ASN A 65 9.85 2.65 -3.73
N GLN A 66 9.78 3.08 -4.98
CA GLN A 66 10.61 4.17 -5.49
C GLN A 66 10.28 5.51 -4.81
N HIS A 67 9.01 5.91 -4.75
CA HIS A 67 8.58 7.16 -4.14
C HIS A 67 9.03 7.28 -2.67
N PHE A 68 8.98 6.19 -1.90
CA PHE A 68 9.44 6.17 -0.51
C PHE A 68 10.94 5.90 -0.35
N ALA A 69 11.60 5.27 -1.33
CA ALA A 69 13.06 5.12 -1.36
C ALA A 69 13.78 6.43 -1.72
N GLU A 70 13.14 7.31 -2.49
CA GLU A 70 13.61 8.65 -2.85
C GLU A 70 13.51 9.68 -1.69
N LEU A 71 13.70 9.25 -0.44
CA LEU A 71 13.98 10.13 0.70
C LEU A 71 15.49 10.36 0.99
N PRO A 72 16.43 10.49 0.03
CA PRO A 72 17.77 10.94 0.36
C PRO A 72 17.74 12.46 0.61
N ASN A 73 18.14 12.86 1.83
CA ASN A 73 18.31 14.24 2.30
C ASN A 73 17.03 15.07 2.45
N MET A 74 16.31 14.85 3.55
CA MET A 74 15.89 16.03 4.30
C MET A 74 17.19 16.72 4.76
N PRO A 75 17.54 17.94 4.28
CA PRO A 75 18.36 18.80 5.13
C PRO A 75 17.59 18.88 6.44
N SER A 76 18.22 18.56 7.56
CA SER A 76 17.64 18.64 8.89
C SER A 76 16.80 19.90 8.96
N SER A 77 15.48 19.75 8.88
CA SER A 77 14.54 20.85 9.06
C SER A 77 14.98 21.49 10.37
N PRO A 78 15.30 22.80 10.41
CA PRO A 78 15.71 23.42 11.66
C PRO A 78 14.60 23.08 12.64
N VAL A 79 15.00 22.34 13.68
CA VAL A 79 14.13 21.93 14.77
C VAL A 79 13.22 23.10 15.05
N LEU A 80 11.91 22.87 14.92
CA LEU A 80 10.87 23.81 15.29
C LEU A 80 10.93 23.96 16.81
N GLY A 81 12.02 24.53 17.29
CA GLY A 81 12.22 24.98 18.65
C GLY A 81 11.38 26.23 18.77
N SER A 82 10.12 26.06 19.19
CA SER A 82 9.35 27.02 19.98
C SER A 82 7.87 26.66 19.96
N LEU A 83 7.47 25.50 20.47
CA LEU A 83 6.11 25.33 20.95
C LEU A 83 6.04 24.25 22.03
N GLY A 84 6.46 24.60 23.25
CA GLY A 84 6.15 23.78 24.42
C GLY A 84 7.30 23.57 25.40
N ASP A 85 7.93 24.64 25.90
CA ASP A 85 8.50 24.59 27.24
C ASP A 85 7.65 25.51 28.15
N LEU A 86 6.49 24.98 28.54
CA LEU A 86 5.78 25.42 29.72
C LEU A 86 6.24 24.51 30.86
N GLN A 87 7.45 24.73 31.39
CA GLN A 87 7.77 24.30 32.75
C GLN A 87 7.61 25.47 33.73
N PRO A 88 6.98 25.23 34.91
CA PRO A 88 6.66 26.26 35.87
C PRO A 88 7.86 26.53 36.80
N GLY A 89 8.12 27.82 37.03
CA GLY A 89 8.91 28.26 38.18
C GLY A 89 10.29 28.80 37.80
N THR A 90 10.37 30.08 37.49
CA THR A 90 10.82 31.11 38.46
C THR A 90 10.97 32.46 37.76
N GLY A 91 10.29 33.47 38.29
CA GLY A 91 10.78 34.85 38.27
C GLY A 91 10.29 35.76 37.15
N MET A 92 9.65 36.84 37.59
CA MET A 92 9.55 38.16 36.96
C MET A 92 8.40 38.38 35.95
N ILE A 93 7.26 38.77 36.54
CA ILE A 93 6.13 39.44 35.90
C ILE A 93 6.52 40.89 35.54
N PRO A 94 6.34 41.39 34.31
CA PRO A 94 6.18 42.82 34.06
C PRO A 94 4.69 43.21 34.02
N PRO A 95 4.34 44.46 34.40
CA PRO A 95 2.98 44.85 34.74
C PRO A 95 2.08 45.00 33.50
N VAL A 96 0.81 44.66 33.69
CA VAL A 96 -0.28 44.99 32.75
C VAL A 96 -0.49 46.51 32.77
N PHE A 97 -0.60 47.11 31.59
CA PHE A 97 -1.21 48.44 31.43
C PHE A 97 -2.49 48.29 30.61
N GLU A 98 -3.49 49.02 31.10
CA GLU A 98 -4.92 49.09 30.78
C GLU A 98 -5.22 49.46 29.33
#